data_AF-A0A7K0R8I1-F1
#
_entry.id   AF-A0A7K0R8I1-F1
#
_cell.length_a   1.000
_cell.length_b   1.000
_cell.length_c   1.000
_cell.angle_alpha   90.00
_cell.angle_beta   90.00
_cell.angle_gamma   90.00
#
_symmetry.space_group_name_H-M   'P 1'
#
loop_
_entity.id
_entity.type
_entity.pdbx_description
1 polymer ?
#
loop_
_entity_poly.entity_id
_entity_poly.type
_entity_poly.pdbx_seq_one_letter_code
_entity_poly.pdbx_strand_id
1 'polypeptide(L)'
;MRIPFVLGPLLVLLGGIGTFVISLRTWYAVDLTKIPGGGALSAQVARSQGYATTANGWEPWGTFSDLLLFLVIAIAVFTGVAGLTNRRDNARLAFAAAVAGLLGIVLNGLHLISEPEPSELVTVRPVAWLSVVFCGLVLLGGGRWFDTLAIHHLGKKH
;
A
#
# COMPACT_ATOMS: atom_id res chain seq x y z
N MET A 1 -4.32 -22.24 -20.80
CA MET A 1 -3.45 -21.04 -20.93
C MET A 1 -2.35 -21.16 -19.88
N ARG A 2 -1.06 -21.28 -20.26
CA ARG A 2 0.04 -21.35 -19.27
C ARG A 2 0.28 -19.93 -18.74
N ILE A 3 -0.06 -19.69 -17.48
CA ILE A 3 0.19 -18.40 -16.83
C ILE A 3 1.71 -18.30 -16.58
N PRO A 4 2.38 -17.19 -16.92
CA PRO A 4 3.82 -17.07 -16.78
C PRO A 4 4.23 -16.96 -15.31
N PHE A 5 5.28 -17.69 -14.92
CA PHE A 5 5.83 -17.72 -13.55
C PHE A 5 6.15 -16.33 -12.97
N VAL A 6 6.50 -15.38 -13.85
CA VAL A 6 6.85 -14.01 -13.49
C VAL A 6 5.66 -13.15 -13.05
N LEU A 7 4.41 -13.58 -13.32
CA LEU A 7 3.24 -12.76 -13.03
C LEU A 7 3.07 -12.52 -11.52
N GLY A 8 3.29 -13.53 -10.69
CA GLY A 8 3.20 -13.40 -9.22
C GLY A 8 4.17 -12.35 -8.66
N PRO A 9 5.51 -12.54 -8.83
CA PRO A 9 6.51 -11.56 -8.41
C PRO A 9 6.30 -10.16 -9.00
N LEU A 10 5.84 -10.05 -10.24
CA LEU A 10 5.55 -8.76 -10.87
C LEU A 10 4.41 -8.02 -10.15
N LEU A 11 3.31 -8.71 -9.85
CA LEU A 11 2.18 -8.12 -9.10
C LEU A 11 2.61 -7.70 -7.69
N VAL A 12 3.44 -8.50 -7.03
CA VAL A 12 4.04 -8.16 -5.73
C VAL A 12 4.86 -6.87 -5.83
N LEU A 13 5.72 -6.75 -6.85
CA LEU A 13 6.55 -5.58 -7.04
C LEU A 13 5.73 -4.31 -7.36
N LEU A 14 4.77 -4.42 -8.29
CA LEU A 14 3.89 -3.31 -8.65
C LEU A 14 3.02 -2.87 -7.46
N GLY A 15 2.53 -3.83 -6.68
CA GLY A 15 1.85 -3.60 -5.41
C GLY A 15 2.73 -2.81 -4.43
N GLY A 16 3.94 -3.31 -4.14
CA GLY A 16 4.86 -2.68 -3.19
C GLY A 16 5.27 -1.26 -3.61
N ILE A 17 5.62 -1.06 -4.88
CA ILE A 17 5.97 0.26 -5.43
C ILE A 17 4.76 1.21 -5.38
N GLY A 18 3.57 0.73 -5.74
CA GLY A 18 2.35 1.54 -5.69
C GLY A 18 2.00 1.97 -4.27
N THR A 19 2.07 1.05 -3.30
CA THR A 19 1.90 1.37 -1.87
C THR A 19 2.95 2.39 -1.41
N PHE A 20 4.22 2.25 -1.82
CA PHE A 20 5.26 3.23 -1.52
C PHE A 20 4.94 4.63 -2.06
N VAL A 21 4.64 4.73 -3.37
CA VAL A 21 4.30 6.00 -4.01
C VAL A 21 3.11 6.67 -3.32
N ILE A 22 2.11 5.88 -2.90
CA ILE A 22 0.95 6.38 -2.17
C ILE A 22 1.28 6.83 -0.75
N SER A 23 2.14 6.10 -0.04
CA SER A 23 2.60 6.51 1.29
C SER A 23 3.39 7.83 1.25
N LEU A 24 4.04 8.13 0.13
CA LEU A 24 4.74 9.40 -0.09
C LEU A 24 3.81 10.55 -0.51
N ARG A 25 2.60 10.25 -1.01
CA ARG A 25 1.64 11.27 -1.40
C ARG A 25 0.98 11.85 -0.15
N THR A 26 0.91 13.17 -0.09
CA THR A 26 0.08 13.91 0.87
C THR A 26 -1.40 13.57 0.62
N TRP A 27 -2.09 12.96 1.59
CA TRP A 27 -3.53 12.58 1.49
C TRP A 27 -4.46 13.79 1.69
N TYR A 28 -3.90 14.97 1.95
CA TYR A 28 -4.65 16.21 2.09
C TYR A 28 -4.95 16.80 0.71
N ALA A 29 -6.00 16.30 0.06
CA ALA A 29 -6.73 17.15 -0.87
C ALA A 29 -7.53 18.13 0.00
N VAL A 30 -7.02 19.35 0.16
CA VAL A 30 -7.81 20.42 0.77
C VAL A 30 -9.00 20.66 -0.16
N ASP A 31 -10.21 20.37 0.32
CA ASP A 31 -11.42 20.64 -0.44
C ASP A 31 -11.74 22.13 -0.35
N LEU A 32 -11.14 22.89 -1.26
CA LEU A 32 -11.27 24.34 -1.37
C LEU A 32 -12.71 24.80 -1.65
N THR A 33 -13.61 23.89 -2.04
CA THR A 33 -15.02 24.20 -2.31
C THR A 33 -15.86 24.28 -1.04
N LYS A 34 -15.37 23.73 0.08
CA LYS A 34 -16.03 23.79 1.40
C LYS A 34 -15.73 25.07 2.18
N ILE A 35 -14.85 25.93 1.68
CA ILE A 35 -14.44 27.17 2.36
C ILE A 35 -15.03 28.37 1.59
N PRO A 36 -15.92 29.17 2.20
CA PRO A 36 -16.41 30.40 1.60
C PRO A 36 -15.24 31.39 1.39
N GLY A 37 -14.91 31.73 0.13
CA GLY A 37 -13.91 32.78 -0.17
C GLY A 37 -12.68 32.40 -1.00
N GLY A 38 -12.54 31.14 -1.45
CA GLY A 38 -11.53 30.75 -2.44
C GLY A 38 -10.12 30.47 -1.88
N GLY A 39 -9.33 29.72 -2.66
CA GLY A 39 -8.18 28.93 -2.21
C GLY A 39 -6.97 29.63 -1.58
N ALA A 40 -6.94 30.97 -1.54
CA ALA A 40 -5.91 31.73 -0.84
C ALA A 40 -6.24 31.94 0.64
N LEU A 41 -7.51 32.16 0.96
CA LEU A 41 -7.99 32.35 2.35
C LEU A 41 -7.93 31.02 3.12
N SER A 42 -8.22 29.91 2.45
CA SER A 42 -8.17 28.56 3.00
C SER A 42 -6.79 28.14 3.49
N ALA A 43 -5.74 28.45 2.74
CA ALA A 43 -4.36 28.15 3.12
C ALA A 43 -3.92 28.98 4.34
N GLN A 44 -4.45 30.19 4.48
CA GLN A 44 -4.17 31.08 5.60
C GLN A 44 -4.95 30.65 6.86
N VAL A 45 -6.23 30.30 6.72
CA VAL A 45 -7.07 29.76 7.81
C VAL A 45 -6.51 28.43 8.30
N ALA A 46 -6.13 27.53 7.39
CA ALA A 46 -5.51 26.25 7.73
C ALA A 46 -4.21 26.43 8.55
N ARG A 47 -3.33 27.37 8.15
CA ARG A 47 -2.13 27.70 8.95
C ARG A 47 -2.46 28.33 10.30
N SER A 48 -3.47 29.19 10.37
CA SER A 48 -3.85 29.90 11.60
C SER A 48 -4.50 29.01 12.67
N GLN A 49 -5.20 27.97 12.25
CA GLN A 49 -5.84 26.99 13.15
C GLN A 49 -4.94 25.77 13.44
N GLY A 50 -3.68 25.80 12.98
CA GLY A 50 -2.74 24.71 13.21
C GLY A 50 -2.99 23.46 12.36
N TYR A 51 -3.85 23.53 11.34
CA TYR A 51 -4.03 22.43 10.40
C TYR A 51 -2.77 22.27 9.56
N ALA A 52 -2.25 21.04 9.52
CA ALA A 52 -1.06 20.71 8.76
C ALA A 52 -1.32 20.88 7.25
N THR A 53 -0.91 22.01 6.70
CA THR A 53 -1.03 22.31 5.25
C THR A 53 -0.02 21.53 4.38
N THR A 54 0.88 20.77 5.01
CA THR A 54 1.93 19.98 4.35
C THR A 54 2.12 18.59 4.98
N ALA A 55 1.16 18.09 5.77
CA ALA A 55 1.26 16.74 6.29
C ALA A 55 1.19 15.75 5.13
N ASN A 56 2.12 14.80 5.09
CA ASN A 56 1.94 13.60 4.28
C ASN A 56 0.71 12.88 4.83
N GLY A 57 -0.03 12.20 3.96
CA GLY A 57 -1.35 11.72 4.31
C GLY A 57 -1.39 10.78 5.51
N TRP A 58 -0.26 10.19 5.77
CA TRP A 58 0.00 9.33 6.88
C TRP A 58 0.44 10.12 8.11
N GLU A 59 -0.40 11.07 8.53
CA GLU A 59 -0.23 11.67 9.86
C GLU A 59 -0.28 10.51 10.88
N PRO A 60 0.74 10.38 11.75
CA PRO A 60 1.08 9.12 12.35
C PRO A 60 0.01 8.68 13.36
N TRP A 61 -0.49 7.46 13.18
CA TRP A 61 -1.08 6.67 14.28
C TRP A 61 -0.04 6.33 15.37
N GLY A 62 1.21 6.72 15.14
CA GLY A 62 2.36 6.62 16.03
C GLY A 62 3.52 5.93 15.33
N THR A 63 4.76 6.23 15.72
CA THR A 63 6.00 5.69 15.12
C THR A 63 6.00 4.18 14.86
N PHE A 64 5.24 3.41 15.63
CA PHE A 64 5.14 1.96 15.46
C PHE A 64 4.33 1.52 14.24
N SER A 65 3.14 2.10 13.99
CA SER A 65 2.40 1.84 12.75
C SER A 65 3.27 2.19 11.55
N ASP A 66 4.14 3.18 11.77
CA ASP A 66 4.93 3.73 10.70
C ASP A 66 6.02 2.78 10.21
N LEU A 67 6.75 2.25 11.17
CA LEU A 67 7.74 1.23 10.94
C LEU A 67 7.13 -0.05 10.35
N LEU A 68 5.89 -0.40 10.73
CA LEU A 68 5.20 -1.57 10.20
C LEU A 68 4.83 -1.44 8.73
N LEU A 69 4.27 -0.30 8.29
CA LEU A 69 3.96 -0.11 6.86
C LEU A 69 5.23 -0.02 6.02
N PHE A 70 6.26 0.64 6.54
CA PHE A 70 7.56 0.67 5.89
C PHE A 70 8.12 -0.74 5.71
N LEU A 71 8.01 -1.58 6.74
CA LEU A 71 8.41 -2.99 6.68
C LEU A 71 7.58 -3.76 5.65
N VAL A 72 6.27 -3.55 5.57
CA VAL A 72 5.39 -4.15 4.54
C VAL A 72 5.86 -3.79 3.14
N ILE A 73 6.13 -2.51 2.88
CA ILE A 73 6.63 -2.01 1.60
C ILE A 73 7.99 -2.65 1.28
N ALA A 74 8.92 -2.62 2.23
CA ALA A 74 10.26 -3.17 2.05
C ALA A 74 10.21 -4.66 1.73
N ILE A 75 9.39 -5.44 2.44
CA ILE A 75 9.19 -6.87 2.18
C ILE A 75 8.59 -7.07 0.79
N ALA A 76 7.54 -6.33 0.42
CA ALA A 76 6.90 -6.47 -0.89
C ALA A 76 7.88 -6.16 -2.04
N VAL A 77 8.59 -5.04 -1.96
CA VAL A 77 9.57 -4.67 -3.00
C VAL A 77 10.71 -5.68 -3.06
N PHE A 78 11.30 -6.04 -1.91
CA PHE A 78 12.40 -6.99 -1.86
C PHE A 78 12.00 -8.36 -2.42
N THR A 79 10.86 -8.91 -1.97
CA THR A 79 10.37 -10.22 -2.43
C THR A 79 9.98 -10.20 -3.90
N GLY A 80 9.38 -9.11 -4.40
CA GLY A 80 9.07 -8.92 -5.82
C GLY A 80 10.34 -8.90 -6.69
N VAL A 81 11.34 -8.09 -6.33
CA VAL A 81 12.63 -8.06 -7.04
C VAL A 81 13.35 -9.41 -6.97
N ALA A 82 13.40 -10.02 -5.79
CA ALA A 82 14.02 -11.33 -5.60
C ALA A 82 13.32 -12.42 -6.41
N GLY A 83 11.98 -12.38 -6.53
CA GLY A 83 11.21 -13.33 -7.34
C GLY A 83 11.40 -13.17 -8.85
N LEU A 84 11.64 -11.93 -9.32
CA LEU A 84 11.93 -11.66 -10.74
C LEU A 84 13.36 -12.03 -11.13
N THR A 85 14.32 -11.82 -10.21
CA THR A 85 15.75 -12.08 -10.44
C THR A 85 16.14 -13.53 -10.19
N ASN A 86 15.54 -14.15 -9.17
CA ASN A 86 15.87 -15.50 -8.73
C ASN A 86 14.74 -16.44 -9.19
N ARG A 87 14.95 -17.11 -10.33
CA ARG A 87 13.99 -18.11 -10.88
C ARG A 87 13.86 -19.39 -10.03
N ARG A 88 14.48 -19.44 -8.85
CA ARG A 88 14.37 -20.58 -7.95
C ARG A 88 13.01 -20.54 -7.25
N ASP A 89 12.34 -21.68 -7.27
CA ASP A 89 11.05 -21.93 -6.63
C ASP A 89 11.08 -21.67 -5.11
N ASN A 90 10.96 -20.40 -4.69
CA ASN A 90 11.13 -20.03 -3.30
C ASN A 90 9.78 -19.70 -2.64
N ALA A 91 9.10 -20.75 -2.18
CA ALA A 91 7.81 -20.65 -1.49
C ALA A 91 7.85 -19.70 -0.28
N ARG A 92 9.02 -19.50 0.34
CA ARG A 92 9.19 -18.55 1.46
C ARG A 92 9.01 -17.11 1.03
N LEU A 93 9.50 -16.73 -0.16
CA LEU A 93 9.34 -15.38 -0.69
C LEU A 93 7.89 -15.11 -1.08
N ALA A 94 7.23 -16.08 -1.72
CA ALA A 94 5.80 -16.01 -2.06
C ALA A 94 4.94 -15.86 -0.80
N PHE A 95 5.22 -16.63 0.25
CA PHE A 95 4.54 -16.54 1.53
C PHE A 95 4.78 -15.20 2.23
N ALA A 96 6.04 -14.74 2.30
CA ALA A 96 6.38 -13.45 2.89
C ALA A 96 5.67 -12.29 2.18
N ALA A 97 5.59 -12.32 0.85
CA ALA A 97 4.84 -11.35 0.07
C ALA A 97 3.34 -11.38 0.40
N ALA A 98 2.72 -12.57 0.45
CA ALA A 98 1.30 -12.71 0.77
C ALA A 98 0.98 -12.16 2.18
N VAL A 99 1.81 -12.50 3.17
CA VAL A 99 1.66 -12.00 4.55
C VAL A 99 1.83 -10.48 4.59
N ALA A 100 2.82 -9.92 3.89
CA ALA A 100 3.01 -8.47 3.81
C ALA A 100 1.79 -7.78 3.17
N GLY A 101 1.24 -8.34 2.09
CA GLY A 101 0.03 -7.82 1.45
C GLY A 101 -1.17 -7.83 2.38
N LEU A 102 -1.40 -8.93 3.11
CA LEU A 102 -2.48 -9.03 4.10
C LEU A 102 -2.29 -8.02 5.24
N LEU A 103 -1.09 -7.92 5.80
CA LEU A 103 -0.78 -6.96 6.85
C LEU A 103 -0.99 -5.52 6.37
N GLY A 104 -0.57 -5.21 5.14
CA GLY A 104 -0.83 -3.93 4.49
C GLY A 104 -2.32 -3.60 4.37
N ILE A 105 -3.15 -4.57 3.94
CA ILE A 105 -4.60 -4.39 3.88
C ILE A 105 -5.17 -4.10 5.26
N VAL A 106 -4.76 -4.85 6.29
CA VAL A 106 -5.25 -4.66 7.67
C VAL A 106 -4.86 -3.27 8.19
N LEU A 107 -3.60 -2.87 8.03
CA LEU A 107 -3.12 -1.56 8.48
C LEU A 107 -3.86 -0.41 7.79
N ASN A 108 -3.99 -0.46 6.46
CA ASN A 108 -4.70 0.57 5.70
C ASN A 108 -6.21 0.53 5.95
N GLY A 109 -6.79 -0.64 6.20
CA GLY A 109 -8.20 -0.81 6.54
C GLY A 109 -8.53 -0.25 7.93
N LEU A 110 -7.67 -0.49 8.93
CA LEU A 110 -7.78 0.14 10.24
C LEU A 110 -7.69 1.66 10.12
N HIS A 111 -6.79 2.17 9.27
CA HIS A 111 -6.70 3.60 9.01
C HIS A 111 -7.98 4.17 8.39
N LEU A 112 -8.63 3.45 7.47
CA LEU A 112 -9.92 3.85 6.90
C LEU A 112 -11.06 3.86 7.93
N ILE A 113 -11.00 3.00 8.95
CA ILE A 113 -12.07 2.86 9.95
C ILE A 113 -11.91 3.86 11.11
N SER A 114 -10.69 4.05 11.62
CA SER A 114 -10.46 4.96 12.75
C SER A 114 -10.03 6.34 12.28
N GLU A 115 -10.78 6.87 11.31
CA GLU A 115 -10.60 8.22 10.75
C GLU A 115 -10.09 9.18 11.85
N PRO A 116 -8.93 9.83 11.70
CA PRO A 116 -8.75 11.08 12.42
C PRO A 116 -9.92 11.95 11.97
N GLU A 117 -10.72 12.44 12.93
CA GLU A 117 -11.87 13.30 12.64
C GLU A 117 -11.46 14.23 11.50
N PRO A 118 -12.12 14.16 10.33
CA PRO A 118 -11.75 15.01 9.23
C PRO A 118 -11.92 16.42 9.76
N SER A 119 -10.82 17.14 9.95
CA SER A 119 -10.91 18.59 9.91
C SER A 119 -11.71 18.89 8.65
N GLU A 120 -12.76 19.69 8.77
CA GLU A 120 -13.87 19.80 7.80
C GLU A 120 -13.44 20.11 6.33
N LEU A 121 -12.14 20.29 6.12
CA LEU A 121 -11.44 20.77 4.95
C LEU A 121 -10.64 19.68 4.21
N VAL A 122 -10.51 18.45 4.74
CA VAL A 122 -9.56 17.45 4.23
C VAL A 122 -10.22 16.09 3.97
N THR A 123 -10.02 15.51 2.78
CA THR A 123 -10.53 14.17 2.45
C THR A 123 -9.40 13.17 2.15
N VAL A 124 -9.20 12.21 3.06
CA VAL A 124 -8.13 11.19 3.00
C VAL A 124 -8.55 9.90 2.26
N ARG A 125 -9.85 9.67 2.16
CA ARG A 125 -10.44 8.37 1.76
C ARG A 125 -9.98 7.82 0.40
N PRO A 126 -9.95 8.57 -0.72
CA PRO A 126 -9.65 7.98 -2.03
C PRO A 126 -8.24 7.37 -2.13
N VAL A 127 -7.26 8.00 -1.48
CA VAL A 127 -5.86 7.58 -1.55
C VAL A 127 -5.59 6.40 -0.60
N ALA A 128 -6.21 6.37 0.58
CA ALA A 128 -6.17 5.21 1.46
C ALA A 128 -6.80 3.97 0.82
N TRP A 129 -7.92 4.11 0.11
CA TRP A 129 -8.50 3.02 -0.70
C TRP A 129 -7.55 2.54 -1.79
N LEU A 130 -6.84 3.45 -2.44
CA LEU A 130 -5.85 3.09 -3.44
C LEU A 130 -4.68 2.31 -2.82
N SER A 131 -4.24 2.68 -1.61
CA SER A 131 -3.23 1.92 -0.85
C SER A 131 -3.70 0.49 -0.57
N VAL A 132 -4.97 0.31 -0.15
CA VAL A 132 -5.57 -1.02 0.04
C VAL A 132 -5.56 -1.84 -1.26
N VAL A 133 -5.87 -1.21 -2.41
CA VAL A 133 -5.81 -1.87 -3.73
C VAL A 133 -4.39 -2.36 -4.03
N PHE A 134 -3.37 -1.54 -3.79
CA PHE A 134 -1.98 -1.93 -4.02
C PHE A 134 -1.51 -3.03 -3.05
N CYS A 135 -1.91 -3.00 -1.77
CA CYS A 135 -1.68 -4.11 -0.86
C CYS A 135 -2.42 -5.38 -1.30
N GLY A 136 -3.61 -5.24 -1.90
CA GLY A 136 -4.33 -6.30 -2.59
C GLY A 136 -3.54 -6.92 -3.74
N LEU A 137 -2.86 -6.11 -4.55
CA LEU A 137 -1.96 -6.60 -5.60
C LEU A 137 -0.79 -7.39 -5.03
N VAL A 138 -0.22 -6.94 -3.90
CA VAL A 138 0.83 -7.69 -3.18
C VAL A 138 0.31 -9.06 -2.73
N LEU A 139 -0.85 -9.10 -2.08
CA LEU A 139 -1.47 -10.34 -1.59
C LEU A 139 -1.77 -11.30 -2.75
N LEU A 140 -2.44 -10.81 -3.79
CA LEU A 140 -2.78 -11.59 -4.99
C LEU A 140 -1.54 -12.08 -5.73
N GLY A 141 -0.50 -11.25 -5.82
CA GLY A 141 0.78 -11.61 -6.40
C GLY A 141 1.48 -12.72 -5.63
N GLY A 142 1.51 -12.62 -4.30
CA GLY A 142 2.05 -13.66 -3.41
C GLY A 142 1.31 -14.99 -3.54
N GLY A 143 -0.03 -14.95 -3.52
CA GLY A 143 -0.87 -16.15 -3.71
C GLY A 143 -0.66 -16.79 -5.08
N ARG A 144 -0.67 -16.01 -6.16
CA ARG A 144 -0.41 -16.50 -7.53
C ARG A 144 0.97 -17.11 -7.68
N TRP A 145 1.98 -16.52 -7.05
CA TRP A 145 3.32 -17.09 -7.03
C TRP A 145 3.30 -18.45 -6.34
N PHE A 146 2.66 -18.56 -5.18
CA PHE A 146 2.54 -19.81 -4.44
C PHE A 146 1.82 -20.91 -5.24
N ASP A 147 0.71 -20.60 -5.89
CA ASP A 147 -0.04 -21.54 -6.74
C ASP A 147 0.82 -22.08 -7.89
N THR A 148 1.60 -21.20 -8.52
CA THR A 148 2.48 -21.58 -9.63
C THR A 148 3.58 -22.54 -9.16
N LEU A 149 4.12 -22.31 -7.96
CA LEU A 149 5.11 -23.19 -7.34
C LEU A 149 4.53 -24.58 -7.04
N ALA A 150 3.31 -24.61 -6.49
CA ALA A 150 2.63 -25.86 -6.15
C ALA A 150 2.38 -26.73 -7.39
N ILE A 151 1.89 -26.12 -8.49
CA ILE A 151 1.68 -26.82 -9.76
C ILE A 151 3.00 -27.38 -10.30
N HIS A 152 4.09 -26.61 -10.24
CA HIS A 152 5.38 -27.07 -10.75
C HIS A 152 5.97 -28.24 -9.93
N HIS A 153 5.75 -28.25 -8.62
CA HIS A 153 6.23 -29.32 -7.74
C HIS A 153 5.38 -30.60 -7.87
N LEU A 154 4.06 -30.48 -8.00
CA LEU A 154 3.17 -31.63 -8.20
C LEU A 154 3.34 -32.25 -9.58
N GLY A 155 3.57 -31.43 -10.62
CA GLY A 155 3.79 -31.91 -11.99
C GLY A 155 5.14 -32.59 -12.22
N LYS A 156 6.10 -32.53 -11.27
CA LYS A 156 7.38 -33.26 -11.35
C LYS A 156 7.33 -34.66 -10.71
N LYS A 157 6.25 -34.99 -9.99
CA LYS A 157 6.09 -36.27 -9.29
C LYS A 157 5.36 -37.35 -10.11
N HIS A 158 4.94 -37.03 -11.33
CA HIS A 158 4.32 -37.92 -12.30
C HIS A 158 5.10 -37.89 -13.61
#